data_AF-A0A924SRG7-F1
#
_entry.id   AF-A0A924SRG7-F1
#
_cell.length_a   1.000
_cell.length_b   1.000
_cell.length_c   1.000
_cell.angle_alpha   90.00
_cell.angle_beta   90.00
_cell.angle_gamma   90.00
#
_symmetry.space_group_name_H-M   'P 1'
#
loop_
_entity.id
_entity.type
_entity.pdbx_description
1 polymer ?
#
loop_
_entity_poly.entity_id
_entity_poly.type
_entity_poly.pdbx_seq_one_letter_code
_entity_poly.pdbx_strand_id
1 'polypeptide(L)'
;MKNLKSKSQFRALLLAISFFSGPLPLINFATPLAHAEAAIPEAAVRTGIEDYRRSILFARVARIVEARERALQECRATVPESALISEIETLHSAAKDFGSRGTEGLLALMKAYALTSKIKQSKSSCGKKISEADLNLLENDRKKFSGLRTAARLLTPSQFQIAPSEWLFMELDPWCASDVQPNYNGERDGNPCFAGEHPILGALRDPANRKTATYFDSAMETDGFLSRLAEAAEGPARVLPLEKLFSPGLSRRALLAIMTYLYAAGTSELGWVDGFGESFWRTALDQGASPRTALSQYLSWLNRKDAYVVLRKKLHSRGQSLQLLSQNVEAWNHHEFISAFLACNYESRGDDLLARTVPEALGVAYESRDFASHLREQVGFRRSTESFITDVRRHQTGGHFGRTACGT
;
A
#
# COMPACT_ATOMS: atom_id res chain seq x y z
N MET A 1 35.86 -14.04 -50.97
CA MET A 1 36.62 -12.76 -51.03
C MET A 1 36.11 -11.85 -49.92
N LYS A 2 36.88 -11.72 -48.83
CA LYS A 2 37.63 -10.49 -48.43
C LYS A 2 36.73 -9.25 -48.31
N ASN A 3 36.34 -8.86 -47.10
CA ASN A 3 37.03 -8.02 -46.09
C ASN A 3 36.96 -6.49 -46.33
N LEU A 4 36.26 -5.86 -45.36
CA LEU A 4 36.62 -4.69 -44.56
C LEU A 4 36.56 -3.25 -45.15
N LYS A 5 35.72 -2.46 -44.44
CA LYS A 5 35.97 -1.19 -43.73
C LYS A 5 35.41 0.14 -44.27
N SER A 6 34.59 0.72 -43.38
CA SER A 6 34.44 2.13 -42.99
C SER A 6 33.96 3.19 -44.01
N LYS A 7 32.69 3.57 -43.85
CA LYS A 7 32.18 4.96 -44.01
C LYS A 7 30.99 5.27 -43.08
N SER A 8 30.54 4.29 -42.29
CA SER A 8 29.38 4.39 -41.38
C SER A 8 29.66 5.12 -40.07
N GLN A 9 30.91 5.29 -39.63
CA GLN A 9 31.17 5.76 -38.27
C GLN A 9 31.44 7.27 -38.13
N PHE A 10 31.72 8.00 -39.22
CA PHE A 10 31.98 9.45 -39.16
C PHE A 10 30.78 10.32 -39.55
N ARG A 11 29.88 9.80 -40.40
CA ARG A 11 28.62 10.50 -40.77
C ARG A 11 27.52 10.35 -39.72
N ALA A 12 27.58 9.31 -38.88
CA ALA A 12 26.63 9.09 -37.80
C ALA A 12 26.82 10.05 -36.61
N LEU A 13 28.00 10.70 -36.48
CA LEU A 13 28.33 11.57 -35.35
C LEU A 13 28.00 13.06 -35.60
N LEU A 14 27.94 13.50 -36.86
CA LEU A 14 27.74 14.91 -37.23
C LEU A 14 26.27 15.28 -37.52
N LEU A 15 25.37 14.31 -37.65
CA LEU A 15 23.92 14.54 -37.78
C LEU A 15 23.18 14.51 -36.43
N ALA A 16 23.91 14.30 -35.34
CA ALA A 16 23.38 14.28 -33.98
C ALA A 16 23.37 15.67 -33.30
N ILE A 17 23.78 16.76 -33.95
CA ILE A 17 23.90 18.07 -33.29
C ILE A 17 23.41 19.16 -34.26
N SER A 18 22.46 19.98 -33.79
CA SER A 18 21.78 21.12 -34.46
C SER A 18 20.70 20.72 -35.49
N PHE A 19 19.39 20.84 -35.24
CA PHE A 19 18.65 22.01 -34.75
C PHE A 19 17.36 21.62 -33.98
N PHE A 20 17.19 22.19 -32.79
CA PHE A 20 15.96 22.25 -32.00
C PHE A 20 15.10 23.44 -32.46
N SER A 21 13.79 23.24 -32.72
CA SER A 21 12.66 24.04 -32.19
C SER A 21 11.34 23.65 -32.90
N GLY A 22 10.40 23.06 -32.15
CA GLY A 22 9.03 22.76 -32.60
C GLY A 22 8.23 22.04 -31.50
N PRO A 23 6.91 22.26 -31.39
CA PRO A 23 6.14 21.93 -30.18
C PRO A 23 5.93 20.42 -30.00
N LEU A 24 5.95 19.99 -28.74
CA LEU A 24 5.72 18.61 -28.30
C LEU A 24 4.38 18.06 -28.80
N PRO A 25 4.31 16.81 -29.29
CA PRO A 25 3.04 16.13 -29.45
C PRO A 25 2.51 15.71 -28.08
N LEU A 26 1.24 16.03 -27.83
CA LEU A 26 0.47 15.45 -26.74
C LEU A 26 0.39 13.94 -26.95
N ILE A 27 1.18 13.19 -26.18
CA ILE A 27 1.07 11.74 -26.10
C ILE A 27 -0.25 11.45 -25.38
N ASN A 28 -1.17 10.82 -26.09
CA ASN A 28 -2.46 10.39 -25.57
C ASN A 28 -2.23 9.10 -24.74
N PHE A 29 -2.16 9.22 -23.41
CA PHE A 29 -1.87 8.14 -22.46
C PHE A 29 -3.02 7.10 -22.28
N ALA A 30 -4.01 7.07 -23.18
CA ALA A 30 -5.25 6.34 -22.96
C ALA A 30 -5.24 4.86 -23.38
N THR A 31 -4.27 4.38 -24.16
CA THR A 31 -4.44 3.12 -24.92
C THR A 31 -3.96 1.82 -24.27
N PRO A 32 -2.84 1.78 -23.51
CA PRO A 32 -2.39 0.53 -22.87
C PRO A 32 -3.23 0.15 -21.64
N LEU A 33 -3.71 1.13 -20.87
CA LEU A 33 -4.59 0.89 -19.72
C LEU A 33 -5.96 0.35 -20.16
N ALA A 34 -6.51 0.87 -21.26
CA ALA A 34 -7.79 0.45 -21.83
C ALA A 34 -7.81 -1.03 -22.27
N HIS A 35 -6.67 -1.60 -22.66
CA HIS A 35 -6.57 -3.02 -23.04
C HIS A 35 -6.46 -3.96 -21.83
N ALA A 36 -5.94 -3.49 -20.69
CA ALA A 36 -5.97 -4.22 -19.42
C ALA A 36 -7.35 -4.12 -18.74
N GLU A 37 -8.06 -3.00 -18.92
CA GLU A 37 -9.44 -2.82 -18.49
C GLU A 37 -10.43 -3.71 -19.26
N ALA A 38 -10.13 -4.04 -20.52
CA ALA A 38 -10.96 -4.88 -21.40
C ALA A 38 -10.85 -6.41 -21.17
N ALA A 39 -10.35 -6.84 -20.00
CA ALA A 39 -10.13 -8.25 -19.66
C ALA A 39 -10.81 -8.69 -18.35
N ILE A 40 -11.63 -7.82 -17.76
CA ILE A 40 -12.48 -8.10 -16.60
C ILE A 40 -13.91 -8.30 -17.15
N PRO A 41 -14.78 -9.18 -16.64
CA PRO A 41 -16.19 -9.23 -17.06
C PRO A 41 -16.86 -7.86 -16.76
N GLU A 42 -17.15 -7.08 -17.81
CA GLU A 42 -16.52 -5.75 -17.93
C GLU A 42 -17.21 -4.56 -17.25
N ALA A 43 -18.50 -4.64 -16.96
CA ALA A 43 -19.24 -3.50 -16.41
C ALA A 43 -19.93 -3.81 -15.08
N ALA A 44 -20.74 -4.87 -15.00
CA ALA A 44 -21.50 -5.15 -13.78
C ALA A 44 -20.61 -5.62 -12.61
N VAL A 45 -19.60 -6.44 -12.88
CA VAL A 45 -18.61 -6.87 -11.87
C VAL A 45 -17.71 -5.70 -11.48
N ARG A 46 -17.31 -4.86 -12.45
CA ARG A 46 -16.50 -3.66 -12.20
C ARG A 46 -17.24 -2.63 -11.33
N THR A 47 -18.50 -2.32 -11.66
CA THR A 47 -19.36 -1.44 -10.85
C THR A 47 -19.56 -2.02 -9.44
N GLY A 48 -19.80 -3.34 -9.34
CA GLY A 48 -19.91 -4.01 -8.03
C GLY A 48 -18.63 -3.92 -7.19
N ILE A 49 -17.45 -4.09 -7.80
CA ILE A 49 -16.15 -3.96 -7.13
C ILE A 49 -15.89 -2.50 -6.70
N GLU A 50 -16.17 -1.52 -7.56
CA GLU A 50 -15.99 -0.11 -7.21
C GLU A 50 -16.93 0.33 -6.08
N ASP A 51 -18.19 -0.06 -6.12
CA ASP A 51 -19.15 0.27 -5.07
C ASP A 51 -18.81 -0.43 -3.76
N TYR A 52 -18.32 -1.66 -3.82
CA TYR A 52 -17.75 -2.36 -2.68
C TYR A 52 -16.54 -1.63 -2.09
N ARG A 53 -15.58 -1.18 -2.91
CA ARG A 53 -14.44 -0.37 -2.44
C ARG A 53 -14.86 0.94 -1.80
N ARG A 54 -15.88 1.60 -2.36
CA ARG A 54 -16.44 2.82 -1.80
C ARG A 54 -17.14 2.56 -0.48
N SER A 55 -17.84 1.43 -0.32
CA SER A 55 -18.53 1.07 0.93
C SER A 55 -17.54 0.78 2.06
N ILE A 56 -16.43 0.11 1.75
CA ILE A 56 -15.35 -0.13 2.70
C ILE A 56 -14.70 1.20 3.09
N LEU A 57 -14.33 2.04 2.12
CA LEU A 57 -13.76 3.35 2.40
C LEU A 57 -14.73 4.21 3.22
N PHE A 58 -16.02 4.18 2.89
CA PHE A 58 -17.07 4.86 3.65
C PHE A 58 -17.07 4.43 5.12
N ALA A 59 -17.12 3.12 5.39
CA ALA A 59 -17.13 2.61 6.77
C ALA A 59 -15.89 3.07 7.55
N ARG A 60 -14.73 3.10 6.89
CA ARG A 60 -13.48 3.56 7.49
C ARG A 60 -13.48 5.06 7.80
N VAL A 61 -13.86 5.90 6.84
CA VAL A 61 -13.94 7.36 7.06
C VAL A 61 -14.99 7.68 8.12
N ALA A 62 -16.15 7.01 8.08
CA ALA A 62 -17.22 7.17 9.06
C ALA A 62 -16.73 6.91 10.49
N ARG A 63 -16.03 5.80 10.72
CA ARG A 63 -15.48 5.46 12.05
C ARG A 63 -14.51 6.51 12.58
N ILE A 64 -13.63 7.05 11.72
CA ILE A 64 -12.70 8.11 12.10
C ILE A 64 -13.48 9.39 12.44
N VAL A 65 -14.39 9.80 11.56
CA VAL A 65 -15.20 11.02 11.76
C VAL A 65 -16.05 10.91 13.04
N GLU A 66 -16.67 9.77 13.30
CA GLU A 66 -17.47 9.51 14.51
C GLU A 66 -16.62 9.65 15.79
N ALA A 67 -15.42 9.08 15.82
CA ALA A 67 -14.52 9.22 16.96
C ALA A 67 -14.11 10.68 17.19
N ARG A 68 -13.79 11.41 16.12
CA ARG A 68 -13.41 12.83 16.17
C ARG A 68 -14.58 13.73 16.57
N GLU A 69 -15.79 13.44 16.08
CA GLU A 69 -17.00 14.18 16.45
C GLU A 69 -17.34 14.01 17.93
N ARG A 70 -17.24 12.78 18.47
CA ARG A 70 -17.40 12.56 19.92
C ARG A 70 -16.41 13.39 20.72
N ALA A 71 -15.15 13.42 20.31
CA ALA A 71 -14.12 14.25 20.96
C ALA A 71 -14.41 15.76 20.85
N LEU A 72 -15.01 16.21 19.74
CA LEU A 72 -15.43 17.60 19.56
C LEU A 72 -16.60 17.99 20.48
N GLN A 73 -17.54 17.08 20.75
CA GLN A 73 -18.63 17.37 21.71
C GLN A 73 -18.09 17.69 23.10
N GLU A 74 -17.01 17.03 23.53
CA GLU A 74 -16.39 17.26 24.84
C GLU A 74 -15.76 18.66 24.99
N CYS A 75 -15.40 19.30 23.88
CA CYS A 75 -14.74 20.62 23.90
C CYS A 75 -15.62 21.75 23.38
N ARG A 76 -16.81 21.45 22.83
CA ARG A 76 -17.76 22.38 22.17
C ARG A 76 -18.07 23.64 22.96
N ALA A 77 -18.17 23.56 24.29
CA ALA A 77 -18.49 24.68 25.16
C ALA A 77 -17.40 25.77 25.23
N THR A 78 -16.22 25.53 24.65
CA THR A 78 -15.02 26.35 24.85
C THR A 78 -14.45 26.98 23.57
N VAL A 79 -15.17 26.92 22.43
CA VAL A 79 -14.56 27.11 21.10
C VAL A 79 -15.26 28.16 20.23
N PRO A 80 -14.49 29.04 19.53
CA PRO A 80 -15.00 29.86 18.41
C PRO A 80 -15.38 29.05 17.15
N GLU A 81 -15.08 27.76 17.12
CA GLU A 81 -15.27 26.86 15.96
C GLU A 81 -16.68 26.24 15.88
N SER A 82 -17.66 26.77 16.62
CA SER A 82 -19.01 26.20 16.73
C SER A 82 -19.70 25.99 15.37
N ALA A 83 -19.50 26.91 14.42
CA ALA A 83 -20.02 26.79 13.05
C ALA A 83 -19.38 25.61 12.29
N LEU A 84 -18.07 25.36 12.47
CA LEU A 84 -17.38 24.22 11.85
C LEU A 84 -17.86 22.90 12.46
N ILE A 85 -18.08 22.86 13.76
CA ILE A 85 -18.61 21.66 14.45
C ILE A 85 -20.00 21.32 13.91
N SER A 86 -20.90 22.32 13.77
CA SER A 86 -22.22 22.09 13.18
C SER A 86 -22.17 21.68 11.70
N GLU A 87 -21.20 22.18 10.92
CA GLU A 87 -20.98 21.71 9.55
C GLU A 87 -20.55 20.23 9.53
N ILE A 88 -19.64 19.82 10.43
CA ILE A 88 -19.19 18.43 10.58
C ILE A 88 -20.37 17.50 10.92
N GLU A 89 -21.18 17.87 11.93
CA GLU A 89 -22.38 17.13 12.34
C GLU A 89 -23.37 16.98 11.17
N THR A 90 -23.55 18.06 10.40
CA THR A 90 -24.43 18.08 9.22
C THR A 90 -23.91 17.14 8.13
N LEU A 91 -22.62 17.19 7.82
CA LEU A 91 -22.00 16.33 6.81
C LEU A 91 -22.02 14.85 7.23
N HIS A 92 -21.75 14.55 8.50
CA HIS A 92 -21.81 13.17 9.00
C HIS A 92 -23.24 12.65 9.04
N SER A 93 -24.21 13.46 9.48
CA SER A 93 -25.63 13.08 9.45
C SER A 93 -26.15 12.89 8.02
N ALA A 94 -25.71 13.75 7.09
CA ALA A 94 -25.96 13.60 5.67
C ALA A 94 -25.30 12.35 5.06
N ALA A 95 -24.37 11.71 5.75
CA ALA A 95 -23.73 10.49 5.28
C ALA A 95 -24.33 9.19 5.85
N LYS A 96 -25.16 9.26 6.90
CA LYS A 96 -25.68 8.08 7.64
C LYS A 96 -26.44 7.05 6.80
N ASP A 97 -26.83 7.41 5.57
CA ASP A 97 -27.46 6.51 4.61
C ASP A 97 -26.59 6.35 3.35
N PHE A 98 -25.48 5.60 3.47
CA PHE A 98 -24.63 5.29 2.32
C PHE A 98 -25.38 4.52 1.23
N GLY A 99 -26.36 3.68 1.62
CA GLY A 99 -27.14 2.89 0.68
C GLY A 99 -27.88 3.74 -0.35
N SER A 100 -28.53 4.83 0.07
CA SER A 100 -29.24 5.72 -0.85
C SER A 100 -28.35 6.81 -1.49
N ARG A 101 -27.20 7.13 -0.89
CA ARG A 101 -26.36 8.27 -1.31
C ARG A 101 -25.07 7.90 -2.03
N GLY A 102 -24.64 6.64 -1.94
CA GLY A 102 -23.44 6.10 -2.57
C GLY A 102 -22.23 7.05 -2.45
N THR A 103 -21.68 7.43 -3.59
CA THR A 103 -20.50 8.31 -3.68
C THR A 103 -20.68 9.67 -2.98
N GLU A 104 -21.86 10.28 -3.03
CA GLU A 104 -22.08 11.61 -2.42
C GLU A 104 -22.04 11.54 -0.88
N GLY A 105 -22.53 10.45 -0.29
CA GLY A 105 -22.40 10.20 1.15
C GLY A 105 -20.94 10.04 1.58
N LEU A 106 -20.14 9.33 0.79
CA LEU A 106 -18.69 9.20 1.01
C LEU A 106 -17.97 10.54 0.86
N LEU A 107 -18.27 11.33 -0.17
CA LEU A 107 -17.67 12.66 -0.36
C LEU A 107 -17.99 13.61 0.80
N ALA A 108 -19.22 13.56 1.34
CA ALA A 108 -19.61 14.31 2.52
C ALA A 108 -18.78 13.90 3.76
N LEU A 109 -18.58 12.61 4.01
CA LEU A 109 -17.70 12.13 5.09
C LEU A 109 -16.25 12.55 4.90
N MET A 110 -15.72 12.44 3.69
CA MET A 110 -14.35 12.87 3.40
C MET A 110 -14.19 14.38 3.62
N LYS A 111 -15.23 15.18 3.33
CA LYS A 111 -15.26 16.60 3.68
C LYS A 111 -15.27 16.80 5.20
N ALA A 112 -16.08 16.05 5.95
CA ALA A 112 -16.09 16.09 7.41
C ALA A 112 -14.72 15.72 8.00
N TYR A 113 -14.06 14.69 7.46
CA TYR A 113 -12.68 14.34 7.80
C TYR A 113 -11.75 15.54 7.60
N ALA A 114 -11.77 16.18 6.43
CA ALA A 114 -10.90 17.32 6.15
C ALA A 114 -11.13 18.49 7.12
N LEU A 115 -12.37 18.79 7.50
CA LEU A 115 -12.69 19.81 8.51
C LEU A 115 -12.15 19.44 9.90
N THR A 116 -12.34 18.18 10.35
CA THR A 116 -11.78 17.73 11.63
C THR A 116 -10.25 17.73 11.62
N SER A 117 -9.59 17.43 10.49
CA SER A 117 -8.14 17.53 10.34
C SER A 117 -7.65 18.98 10.47
N LYS A 118 -8.38 19.97 9.95
CA LYS A 118 -8.04 21.39 10.15
C LYS A 118 -8.10 21.80 11.63
N ILE A 119 -9.13 21.37 12.34
CA ILE A 119 -9.25 21.60 13.80
C ILE A 119 -8.10 20.91 14.55
N LYS A 120 -7.78 19.66 14.18
CA LYS A 120 -6.63 18.93 14.75
C LYS A 120 -5.33 19.73 14.65
N GLN A 121 -5.09 20.37 13.51
CA GLN A 121 -3.87 21.14 13.24
C GLN A 121 -3.80 22.49 13.97
N SER A 122 -4.93 23.04 14.45
CA SER A 122 -4.97 24.37 15.09
C SER A 122 -4.33 24.42 16.49
N LYS A 123 -3.92 23.25 17.04
CA LYS A 123 -3.37 23.09 18.41
C LYS A 123 -4.30 23.59 19.53
N SER A 124 -5.57 23.85 19.23
CA SER A 124 -6.61 24.20 20.21
C SER A 124 -6.87 23.07 21.20
N SER A 125 -7.63 23.34 22.26
CA SER A 125 -8.12 22.28 23.18
C SER A 125 -8.85 21.18 22.43
N CYS A 126 -9.68 21.54 21.44
CA CYS A 126 -10.34 20.60 20.53
C CYS A 126 -9.38 19.84 19.64
N GLY A 127 -8.35 20.51 19.10
CA GLY A 127 -7.33 19.84 18.29
C GLY A 127 -6.56 18.77 19.08
N LYS A 128 -6.28 19.02 20.37
CA LYS A 128 -5.71 18.03 21.29
C LYS A 128 -6.66 16.86 21.52
N LYS A 129 -7.94 17.12 21.78
CA LYS A 129 -8.97 16.08 21.96
C LYS A 129 -9.14 15.18 20.73
N ILE A 130 -9.15 15.76 19.54
CA ILE A 130 -9.14 14.99 18.28
C ILE A 130 -7.88 14.12 18.19
N SER A 131 -6.72 14.65 18.58
CA SER A 131 -5.47 13.88 18.57
C SER A 131 -5.51 12.72 19.55
N GLU A 132 -6.06 12.91 20.76
CA GLU A 132 -6.30 11.85 21.74
C GLU A 132 -7.26 10.78 21.19
N ALA A 133 -8.33 11.18 20.49
CA ALA A 133 -9.26 10.24 19.87
C ALA A 133 -8.62 9.40 18.75
N ASP A 134 -7.82 10.03 17.88
CA ASP A 134 -7.03 9.34 16.86
C ASP A 134 -6.05 8.35 17.53
N LEU A 135 -5.38 8.76 18.61
CA LEU A 135 -4.46 7.89 19.36
C LEU A 135 -5.20 6.70 20.00
N ASN A 136 -6.36 6.91 20.61
CA ASN A 136 -7.16 5.85 21.21
C ASN A 136 -7.62 4.82 20.16
N LEU A 137 -8.03 5.29 18.97
CA LEU A 137 -8.35 4.40 17.85
C LEU A 137 -7.13 3.56 17.46
N LEU A 138 -5.97 4.20 17.27
CA LEU A 138 -4.73 3.53 16.92
C LEU A 138 -4.29 2.54 18.01
N GLU A 139 -4.36 2.91 19.28
CA GLU A 139 -3.99 2.04 20.41
C GLU A 139 -4.86 0.80 20.48
N ASN A 140 -6.17 0.93 20.25
CA ASN A 140 -7.07 -0.21 20.26
C ASN A 140 -6.78 -1.18 19.09
N ASP A 141 -6.41 -0.65 17.92
CA ASP A 141 -6.00 -1.47 16.78
C ASP A 141 -4.60 -2.11 17.02
N ARG A 142 -3.67 -1.38 17.65
CA ARG A 142 -2.28 -1.77 17.97
C ARG A 142 -2.13 -2.73 19.15
N LYS A 143 -3.02 -2.67 20.16
CA LYS A 143 -2.98 -3.53 21.39
C LYS A 143 -2.87 -5.02 21.06
N LYS A 144 -3.41 -5.39 19.91
CA LYS A 144 -3.42 -6.76 19.41
C LYS A 144 -2.05 -7.25 18.90
N PHE A 145 -1.03 -6.39 18.86
CA PHE A 145 0.38 -6.70 18.54
C PHE A 145 1.31 -6.64 19.75
N SER A 146 0.79 -6.85 20.96
CA SER A 146 1.59 -6.82 22.20
C SER A 146 2.80 -7.78 22.16
N GLY A 147 2.68 -8.93 21.47
CA GLY A 147 3.78 -9.87 21.25
C GLY A 147 4.94 -9.30 20.43
N LEU A 148 4.65 -8.47 19.41
CA LEU A 148 5.68 -7.77 18.62
C LEU A 148 6.44 -6.76 19.49
N ARG A 149 5.75 -6.07 20.41
CA ARG A 149 6.39 -5.15 21.36
C ARG A 149 7.38 -5.87 22.28
N THR A 150 7.03 -7.08 22.73
CA THR A 150 7.94 -7.94 23.52
C THR A 150 9.13 -8.40 22.69
N ALA A 151 8.92 -8.88 21.46
CA ALA A 151 10.00 -9.31 20.58
C ALA A 151 10.96 -8.15 20.26
N ALA A 152 10.44 -6.97 19.92
CA ALA A 152 11.24 -5.77 19.64
C ALA A 152 12.14 -5.37 20.83
N ARG A 153 11.65 -5.50 22.07
CA ARG A 153 12.47 -5.26 23.28
C ARG A 153 13.65 -6.22 23.41
N LEU A 154 13.45 -7.48 23.05
CA LEU A 154 14.49 -8.52 23.13
C LEU A 154 15.54 -8.41 22.02
N LEU A 155 15.16 -7.85 20.87
CA LEU A 155 16.02 -7.73 19.68
C LEU A 155 16.89 -6.46 19.69
N THR A 156 16.76 -5.61 20.72
CA THR A 156 17.43 -4.30 20.76
C THR A 156 18.62 -4.31 21.74
N PRO A 157 19.83 -3.86 21.32
CA PRO A 157 20.97 -3.72 22.23
C PRO A 157 20.71 -2.72 23.38
N SER A 158 21.19 -3.05 24.57
CA SER A 158 20.97 -2.30 25.83
C SER A 158 21.48 -0.85 25.84
N GLN A 159 22.30 -0.47 24.86
CA GLN A 159 22.88 0.88 24.70
C GLN A 159 21.93 1.91 24.07
N PHE A 160 20.80 1.48 23.52
CA PHE A 160 19.76 2.38 23.01
C PHE A 160 18.65 2.55 24.07
N GLN A 161 18.91 3.35 25.11
CA GLN A 161 18.07 3.40 26.32
C GLN A 161 16.81 4.28 26.23
N ILE A 162 16.56 4.94 25.10
CA ILE A 162 15.24 5.52 24.80
C ILE A 162 14.64 4.75 23.62
N ALA A 163 14.31 3.50 23.95
CA ALA A 163 13.37 2.54 23.36
C ALA A 163 13.30 2.41 21.82
N PRO A 164 14.29 1.79 21.15
CA PRO A 164 14.13 1.31 19.77
C PRO A 164 12.93 0.37 19.59
N SER A 165 12.44 -0.28 20.65
CA SER A 165 11.18 -1.03 20.59
C SER A 165 9.97 -0.14 20.30
N GLU A 166 9.95 1.10 20.80
CA GLU A 166 8.87 2.04 20.55
C GLU A 166 9.02 2.70 19.18
N TRP A 167 10.24 3.12 18.82
CA TRP A 167 10.53 3.61 17.48
C TRP A 167 10.21 2.58 16.40
N LEU A 168 10.64 1.32 16.56
CA LEU A 168 10.37 0.26 15.59
C LEU A 168 8.88 -0.03 15.48
N PHE A 169 8.16 -0.04 16.60
CA PHE A 169 6.70 -0.20 16.59
C PHE A 169 6.00 1.00 15.93
N MET A 170 6.51 2.22 16.10
CA MET A 170 6.02 3.39 15.38
C MET A 170 6.35 3.34 13.89
N GLU A 171 7.54 2.87 13.52
CA GLU A 171 7.97 2.75 12.13
C GLU A 171 7.15 1.68 11.39
N LEU A 172 7.02 0.48 11.98
CA LEU A 172 6.21 -0.60 11.41
C LEU A 172 4.72 -0.29 11.39
N ASP A 173 4.27 0.62 12.27
CA ASP A 173 2.88 1.05 12.46
C ASP A 173 1.89 -0.12 12.38
N PRO A 174 1.97 -1.10 13.29
CA PRO A 174 1.15 -2.30 13.18
C PRO A 174 -0.28 -1.99 13.62
N TRP A 175 -1.27 -2.18 12.76
CA TRP A 175 -2.68 -1.92 13.06
C TRP A 175 -3.55 -3.00 12.45
N CYS A 176 -4.80 -3.08 12.87
CA CYS A 176 -5.74 -4.02 12.26
C CYS A 176 -7.08 -3.38 12.06
N ALA A 177 -7.69 -3.69 10.92
CA ALA A 177 -9.04 -3.27 10.68
C ALA A 177 -9.96 -4.06 11.62
N SER A 178 -10.49 -3.37 12.61
CA SER A 178 -11.65 -3.84 13.37
C SER A 178 -12.91 -3.55 12.54
N ASP A 179 -13.80 -4.54 12.45
CA ASP A 179 -15.09 -4.49 11.75
C ASP A 179 -14.98 -4.40 10.22
N VAL A 180 -14.27 -5.36 9.61
CA VAL A 180 -14.20 -5.46 8.15
C VAL A 180 -15.55 -5.94 7.61
N GLN A 181 -16.07 -5.18 6.65
CA GLN A 181 -17.24 -5.58 5.86
C GLN A 181 -16.96 -6.96 5.23
N PRO A 182 -17.95 -7.86 5.14
CA PRO A 182 -17.77 -9.10 4.38
C PRO A 182 -17.15 -8.81 3.01
N ASN A 183 -16.29 -9.71 2.53
CA ASN A 183 -15.78 -9.67 1.17
C ASN A 183 -16.94 -9.73 0.14
N TYR A 184 -16.65 -9.52 -1.15
CA TYR A 184 -17.68 -9.60 -2.19
C TYR A 184 -18.42 -10.95 -2.22
N ASN A 185 -17.79 -12.01 -1.70
CA ASN A 185 -18.35 -13.36 -1.59
C ASN A 185 -19.09 -13.61 -0.25
N GLY A 186 -19.21 -12.59 0.62
CA GLY A 186 -19.86 -12.68 1.93
C GLY A 186 -19.01 -13.32 3.02
N GLU A 187 -17.76 -13.68 2.76
CA GLU A 187 -16.83 -14.21 3.75
C GLU A 187 -16.21 -13.06 4.55
N ARG A 188 -16.11 -13.22 5.87
CA ARG A 188 -15.39 -12.28 6.72
C ARG A 188 -14.05 -12.90 7.05
N ASP A 189 -12.96 -12.22 6.69
CA ASP A 189 -11.75 -12.33 7.48
C ASP A 189 -12.04 -11.65 8.82
N GLY A 190 -12.02 -12.42 9.90
CA GLY A 190 -12.41 -11.93 11.22
C GLY A 190 -11.52 -10.81 11.73
N ASN A 191 -10.33 -10.59 11.14
CA ASN A 191 -9.33 -9.73 11.79
C ASN A 191 -8.10 -9.32 10.94
N PRO A 192 -8.24 -8.72 9.74
CA PRO A 192 -7.08 -8.42 8.91
C PRO A 192 -6.21 -7.36 9.55
N CYS A 193 -4.92 -7.60 9.45
CA CYS A 193 -3.88 -6.87 10.13
C CYS A 193 -2.83 -6.39 9.17
N PHE A 194 -2.09 -5.40 9.61
CA PHE A 194 -1.11 -4.75 8.76
C PHE A 194 0.04 -4.32 9.63
N ALA A 195 1.25 -4.60 9.18
CA ALA A 195 2.47 -4.20 9.85
C ALA A 195 3.60 -4.19 8.83
N GLY A 196 4.40 -3.12 8.83
CA GLY A 196 5.41 -2.90 7.80
C GLY A 196 4.90 -2.25 6.52
N GLU A 197 3.61 -1.89 6.43
CA GLU A 197 3.07 -1.10 5.32
C GLU A 197 3.54 0.36 5.35
N HIS A 198 3.66 0.95 6.53
CA HIS A 198 4.09 2.35 6.67
C HIS A 198 5.52 2.59 6.12
N PRO A 199 6.52 1.74 6.36
CA PRO A 199 7.83 1.85 5.71
C PRO A 199 7.78 1.69 4.20
N ILE A 200 6.90 0.82 3.68
CA ILE A 200 6.69 0.66 2.23
C ILE A 200 6.08 1.95 1.66
N LEU A 201 5.05 2.49 2.29
CA LEU A 201 4.47 3.78 1.95
C LEU A 201 5.49 4.91 2.01
N GLY A 202 6.35 4.92 3.03
CA GLY A 202 7.49 5.82 3.14
C GLY A 202 8.41 5.69 1.92
N ALA A 203 8.76 4.47 1.52
CA ALA A 203 9.58 4.23 0.33
C ALA A 203 8.87 4.59 -0.99
N LEU A 204 7.54 4.51 -1.07
CA LEU A 204 6.76 4.96 -2.23
C LEU A 204 6.59 6.48 -2.28
N ARG A 205 6.61 7.15 -1.12
CA ARG A 205 6.45 8.62 -0.99
C ARG A 205 7.77 9.36 -1.09
N ASP A 206 8.82 8.71 -0.60
CA ASP A 206 10.20 9.16 -0.56
C ASP A 206 11.09 8.02 -1.07
N PRO A 207 11.21 7.86 -2.42
CA PRO A 207 11.97 6.79 -3.10
C PRO A 207 13.49 6.77 -2.84
N ALA A 208 13.95 7.40 -1.76
CA ALA A 208 15.18 8.13 -1.75
C ALA A 208 15.86 8.18 -0.37
N ASN A 209 17.18 8.18 -0.18
CA ASN A 209 18.32 7.82 -1.03
C ASN A 209 18.39 8.33 -2.49
N ARG A 210 17.58 9.34 -2.83
CA ARG A 210 17.51 10.13 -4.08
C ARG A 210 16.85 11.46 -3.73
N LYS A 211 17.63 12.45 -3.31
CA LYS A 211 17.26 13.74 -2.66
C LYS A 211 16.04 14.55 -3.19
N THR A 212 15.29 14.10 -4.21
CA THR A 212 14.22 14.83 -4.90
C THR A 212 13.02 13.98 -5.35
N ALA A 213 12.96 12.67 -5.10
CA ALA A 213 11.88 11.84 -5.66
C ALA A 213 10.57 11.99 -4.89
N THR A 214 9.45 12.14 -5.62
CA THR A 214 8.12 12.44 -5.07
C THR A 214 7.14 11.28 -5.25
N TYR A 215 6.00 11.37 -4.56
CA TYR A 215 4.86 10.48 -4.75
C TYR A 215 4.44 10.28 -6.22
N PHE A 216 4.52 11.33 -7.03
CA PHE A 216 4.19 11.27 -8.46
C PHE A 216 5.14 10.35 -9.22
N ASP A 217 6.42 10.32 -8.84
CA ASP A 217 7.42 9.50 -9.51
C ASP A 217 7.13 8.00 -9.33
N SER A 218 6.69 7.58 -8.13
CA SER A 218 6.31 6.19 -7.86
C SER A 218 5.05 5.76 -8.61
N ALA A 219 4.07 6.66 -8.74
CA ALA A 219 2.88 6.38 -9.54
C ALA A 219 3.24 6.22 -11.03
N MET A 220 4.05 7.13 -11.57
CA MET A 220 4.53 7.05 -12.96
C MET A 220 5.37 5.80 -13.21
N GLU A 221 6.25 5.43 -12.28
CA GLU A 221 7.05 4.21 -12.38
C GLU A 221 6.17 2.97 -12.36
N THR A 222 5.17 2.93 -11.49
CA THR A 222 4.20 1.84 -11.42
C THR A 222 3.40 1.72 -12.72
N ASP A 223 2.93 2.83 -13.27
CA ASP A 223 2.19 2.85 -14.53
C ASP A 223 3.08 2.39 -15.71
N GLY A 224 4.33 2.86 -15.75
CA GLY A 224 5.31 2.43 -16.74
C GLY A 224 5.62 0.93 -16.64
N PHE A 225 5.78 0.41 -15.42
CA PHE A 225 5.95 -1.02 -15.18
C PHE A 225 4.75 -1.82 -15.70
N LEU A 226 3.52 -1.42 -15.36
CA LEU A 226 2.31 -2.11 -15.80
C LEU A 226 2.17 -2.11 -17.33
N SER A 227 2.49 -1.00 -17.99
CA SER A 227 2.49 -0.93 -19.46
C SER A 227 3.50 -1.91 -20.07
N ARG A 228 4.73 -1.94 -19.56
CA ARG A 228 5.77 -2.85 -20.06
C ARG A 228 5.46 -4.30 -19.74
N LEU A 229 4.80 -4.57 -18.61
CA LEU A 229 4.30 -5.90 -18.27
C LEU A 229 3.20 -6.35 -19.22
N ALA A 230 2.28 -5.45 -19.61
CA ALA A 230 1.25 -5.74 -20.60
C ALA A 230 1.85 -6.08 -21.97
N GLU A 231 2.85 -5.33 -22.42
CA GLU A 231 3.59 -5.63 -23.65
C GLU A 231 4.32 -6.99 -23.54
N ALA A 232 5.02 -7.23 -22.43
CA ALA A 232 5.71 -8.49 -22.18
C ALA A 232 4.76 -9.69 -22.14
N ALA A 233 3.53 -9.48 -21.66
CA ALA A 233 2.51 -10.52 -21.64
C ALA A 233 2.09 -10.98 -23.03
N GLU A 234 2.16 -10.11 -24.05
CA GLU A 234 1.93 -10.50 -25.46
C GLU A 234 3.16 -11.14 -26.11
N GLY A 235 4.33 -11.04 -25.48
CA GLY A 235 5.59 -11.55 -26.02
C GLY A 235 5.72 -13.08 -25.93
N PRO A 236 6.66 -13.67 -26.69
CA PRO A 236 6.91 -15.11 -26.69
C PRO A 236 7.76 -15.59 -25.50
N ALA A 237 8.25 -14.67 -24.66
CA ALA A 237 9.16 -14.99 -23.57
C ALA A 237 8.47 -15.85 -22.51
N ARG A 238 9.03 -17.03 -22.21
CA ARG A 238 8.51 -17.93 -21.17
C ARG A 238 8.88 -17.53 -19.75
N VAL A 239 9.93 -16.72 -19.60
CA VAL A 239 10.43 -16.25 -18.30
C VAL A 239 10.56 -14.74 -18.39
N LEU A 240 9.89 -14.03 -17.49
CA LEU A 240 9.85 -12.58 -17.44
C LEU A 240 10.59 -12.07 -16.21
N PRO A 241 11.82 -11.53 -16.37
CA PRO A 241 12.55 -10.86 -15.31
C PRO A 241 11.93 -9.48 -15.04
N LEU A 242 11.16 -9.38 -13.97
CA LEU A 242 10.38 -8.19 -13.60
C LEU A 242 11.28 -6.97 -13.38
N GLU A 243 12.50 -7.14 -12.88
CA GLU A 243 13.43 -6.03 -12.69
C GLU A 243 13.83 -5.31 -13.98
N LYS A 244 13.73 -5.98 -15.14
CA LYS A 244 13.99 -5.37 -16.45
C LYS A 244 12.82 -4.52 -16.96
N LEU A 245 11.65 -4.65 -16.33
CA LEU A 245 10.46 -3.87 -16.63
C LEU A 245 10.38 -2.59 -15.79
N PHE A 246 11.37 -2.31 -14.95
CA PHE A 246 11.49 -1.04 -14.24
C PHE A 246 12.48 -0.10 -14.93
N SER A 247 12.35 1.20 -14.67
CA SER A 247 13.25 2.22 -15.23
C SER A 247 14.70 1.98 -14.79
N PRO A 248 15.69 2.15 -15.70
CA PRO A 248 17.10 2.04 -15.37
C PRO A 248 17.47 2.95 -14.19
N GLY A 249 18.18 2.38 -13.21
CA GLY A 249 18.65 3.09 -12.02
C GLY A 249 17.68 3.09 -10.84
N LEU A 250 16.46 2.57 -10.98
CA LEU A 250 15.57 2.37 -9.82
C LEU A 250 16.30 1.54 -8.75
N SER A 251 16.27 2.00 -7.49
CA SER A 251 16.93 1.26 -6.42
C SER A 251 16.21 -0.06 -6.15
N ARG A 252 16.94 -1.09 -5.72
CA ARG A 252 16.33 -2.39 -5.35
C ARG A 252 15.28 -2.23 -4.24
N ARG A 253 15.49 -1.30 -3.30
CA ARG A 253 14.51 -0.92 -2.27
C ARG A 253 13.21 -0.36 -2.87
N ALA A 254 13.31 0.58 -3.81
CA ALA A 254 12.14 1.18 -4.45
C ALA A 254 11.41 0.17 -5.34
N LEU A 255 12.16 -0.67 -6.06
CA LEU A 255 11.62 -1.78 -6.82
C LEU A 255 10.80 -2.70 -5.89
N LEU A 256 11.41 -3.17 -4.79
CA LEU A 256 10.71 -4.03 -3.84
C LEU A 256 9.50 -3.33 -3.22
N ALA A 257 9.54 -2.01 -2.96
CA ALA A 257 8.37 -1.28 -2.49
C ALA A 257 7.20 -1.33 -3.49
N ILE A 258 7.46 -1.11 -4.78
CA ILE A 258 6.45 -1.19 -5.84
C ILE A 258 5.94 -2.63 -5.99
N MET A 259 6.86 -3.61 -6.00
CA MET A 259 6.48 -5.02 -6.09
C MET A 259 5.63 -5.45 -4.91
N THR A 260 6.03 -5.09 -3.69
CA THR A 260 5.24 -5.36 -2.49
C THR A 260 3.91 -4.66 -2.54
N TYR A 261 3.83 -3.42 -3.01
CA TYR A 261 2.54 -2.77 -3.21
C TYR A 261 1.64 -3.57 -4.17
N LEU A 262 2.14 -3.95 -5.35
CA LEU A 262 1.37 -4.66 -6.37
C LEU A 262 1.01 -6.10 -5.97
N TYR A 263 1.89 -6.81 -5.24
CA TYR A 263 1.71 -8.21 -4.84
C TYR A 263 1.13 -8.42 -3.44
N ALA A 264 1.26 -7.45 -2.52
CA ALA A 264 0.71 -7.59 -1.17
C ALA A 264 -0.82 -7.58 -1.16
N ALA A 265 -1.46 -7.28 -2.30
CA ALA A 265 -2.84 -7.64 -2.50
C ALA A 265 -2.95 -9.12 -2.88
N GLY A 266 -3.27 -9.96 -1.90
CA GLY A 266 -4.33 -10.93 -2.13
C GLY A 266 -5.50 -10.21 -2.81
N THR A 267 -6.10 -10.85 -3.80
CA THR A 267 -7.04 -10.26 -4.76
C THR A 267 -7.92 -9.15 -4.17
N SER A 268 -8.14 -8.10 -4.96
CA SER A 268 -9.11 -7.03 -4.67
C SER A 268 -10.52 -7.53 -4.31
N GLU A 269 -10.79 -8.81 -4.55
CA GLU A 269 -11.95 -9.60 -4.13
C GLU A 269 -12.16 -9.63 -2.61
N LEU A 270 -11.11 -9.44 -1.80
CA LEU A 270 -11.20 -9.50 -0.33
C LEU A 270 -11.55 -8.19 0.36
N GLY A 271 -11.56 -7.05 -0.36
CA GLY A 271 -12.11 -5.82 0.20
C GLY A 271 -11.32 -5.18 1.34
N TRP A 272 -10.02 -5.38 1.35
CA TRP A 272 -9.20 -4.77 2.38
C TRP A 272 -9.03 -3.29 2.04
N VAL A 273 -9.27 -2.41 3.01
CA VAL A 273 -8.46 -1.18 3.05
C VAL A 273 -7.09 -1.67 3.45
N ASP A 274 -6.25 -1.92 2.45
CA ASP A 274 -4.83 -2.00 2.69
C ASP A 274 -4.39 -0.66 3.29
N GLY A 275 -3.51 -0.65 4.29
CA GLY A 275 -3.08 0.63 4.89
C GLY A 275 -2.40 1.53 3.86
N PHE A 276 -1.98 0.96 2.73
CA PHE A 276 -1.63 1.67 1.51
C PHE A 276 -2.73 2.60 1.01
N GLY A 277 -3.93 2.08 0.73
CA GLY A 277 -5.09 2.82 0.27
C GLY A 277 -5.50 3.92 1.25
N GLU A 278 -5.45 3.63 2.56
CA GLU A 278 -5.80 4.61 3.59
C GLU A 278 -4.91 5.86 3.51
N SER A 279 -3.62 5.64 3.33
CA SER A 279 -2.64 6.71 3.30
C SER A 279 -2.85 7.66 2.12
N PHE A 280 -3.27 7.15 0.95
CA PHE A 280 -3.45 7.95 -0.26
C PHE A 280 -4.55 9.00 -0.14
N TRP A 281 -5.75 8.61 0.33
CA TRP A 281 -6.83 9.59 0.48
C TRP A 281 -6.60 10.52 1.68
N ARG A 282 -6.08 10.02 2.81
CA ARG A 282 -5.83 10.83 4.01
C ARG A 282 -4.81 11.92 3.74
N THR A 283 -3.68 11.55 3.15
CA THR A 283 -2.59 12.49 2.86
C THR A 283 -3.04 13.55 1.87
N ALA A 284 -3.80 13.18 0.84
CA ALA A 284 -4.38 14.15 -0.09
C ALA A 284 -5.30 15.16 0.61
N LEU A 285 -6.20 14.70 1.48
CA LEU A 285 -7.09 15.59 2.25
C LEU A 285 -6.33 16.47 3.24
N ASP A 286 -5.34 15.90 3.95
CA ASP A 286 -4.52 16.62 4.92
C ASP A 286 -3.64 17.69 4.25
N GLN A 287 -3.31 17.50 2.95
CA GLN A 287 -2.62 18.48 2.09
C GLN A 287 -3.59 19.47 1.39
N GLY A 288 -4.88 19.41 1.69
CA GLY A 288 -5.88 20.36 1.20
C GLY A 288 -6.51 20.01 -0.16
N ALA A 289 -6.31 18.79 -0.68
CA ALA A 289 -7.02 18.34 -1.87
C ALA A 289 -8.54 18.23 -1.61
N SER A 290 -9.33 18.35 -2.67
CA SER A 290 -10.78 18.14 -2.57
C SER A 290 -11.11 16.67 -2.26
N PRO A 291 -12.26 16.37 -1.60
CA PRO A 291 -12.75 15.00 -1.43
C PRO A 291 -12.78 14.18 -2.70
N ARG A 292 -13.19 14.78 -3.82
CA ARG A 292 -13.24 14.11 -5.13
C ARG A 292 -11.85 13.76 -5.65
N THR A 293 -10.88 14.66 -5.48
CA THR A 293 -9.47 14.42 -5.84
C THR A 293 -8.87 13.30 -4.98
N ALA A 294 -9.08 13.34 -3.66
CA ALA A 294 -8.59 12.30 -2.75
C ALA A 294 -9.20 10.92 -3.05
N LEU A 295 -10.50 10.86 -3.32
CA LEU A 295 -11.18 9.63 -3.73
C LEU A 295 -10.64 9.09 -5.06
N SER A 296 -10.43 9.98 -6.05
CA SER A 296 -9.84 9.60 -7.33
C SER A 296 -8.44 9.02 -7.15
N GLN A 297 -7.60 9.61 -6.30
CA GLN A 297 -6.25 9.07 -6.03
C GLN A 297 -6.32 7.68 -5.41
N TYR A 298 -7.20 7.46 -4.42
CA TYR A 298 -7.44 6.15 -3.82
C TYR A 298 -7.85 5.10 -4.87
N LEU A 299 -8.86 5.41 -5.69
CA LEU A 299 -9.33 4.49 -6.73
C LEU A 299 -8.25 4.23 -7.79
N SER A 300 -7.49 5.25 -8.22
CA SER A 300 -6.40 5.06 -9.18
C SER A 300 -5.33 4.09 -8.69
N TRP A 301 -4.99 4.11 -7.40
CA TRP A 301 -4.07 3.12 -6.83
C TRP A 301 -4.67 1.72 -6.83
N LEU A 302 -5.92 1.55 -6.37
CA LEU A 302 -6.59 0.24 -6.42
C LEU A 302 -6.69 -0.32 -7.86
N ASN A 303 -6.91 0.55 -8.86
CA ASN A 303 -6.94 0.13 -10.26
C ASN A 303 -5.58 -0.38 -10.76
N ARG A 304 -4.46 0.13 -10.25
CA ARG A 304 -3.11 -0.41 -10.57
C ARG A 304 -2.95 -1.84 -10.06
N LYS A 305 -3.49 -2.13 -8.88
CA LYS A 305 -3.51 -3.50 -8.31
C LYS A 305 -4.34 -4.43 -9.17
N ASP A 306 -5.53 -4.00 -9.61
CA ASP A 306 -6.36 -4.82 -10.50
C ASP A 306 -5.69 -5.10 -11.82
N ALA A 307 -5.13 -4.07 -12.45
CA ALA A 307 -4.38 -4.21 -13.69
C ALA A 307 -3.26 -5.23 -13.53
N TYR A 308 -2.52 -5.15 -12.41
CA TYR A 308 -1.49 -6.12 -12.10
C TYR A 308 -2.03 -7.55 -11.95
N VAL A 309 -3.12 -7.75 -11.20
CA VAL A 309 -3.76 -9.06 -11.02
C VAL A 309 -4.23 -9.65 -12.35
N VAL A 310 -4.87 -8.86 -13.20
CA VAL A 310 -5.33 -9.26 -14.53
C VAL A 310 -4.15 -9.69 -15.40
N LEU A 311 -3.09 -8.86 -15.44
CA LEU A 311 -1.88 -9.17 -16.20
C LEU A 311 -1.21 -10.45 -15.69
N ARG A 312 -1.08 -10.63 -14.37
CA ARG A 312 -0.53 -11.86 -13.78
C ARG A 312 -1.35 -13.09 -14.14
N LYS A 313 -2.69 -13.02 -14.07
CA LYS A 313 -3.58 -14.12 -14.48
C LYS A 313 -3.37 -14.47 -15.96
N LYS A 314 -3.21 -13.47 -16.83
CA LYS A 314 -2.95 -13.64 -18.26
C LYS A 314 -1.58 -14.25 -18.55
N LEU A 315 -0.54 -13.83 -17.83
CA LEU A 315 0.81 -14.41 -17.92
C LEU A 315 0.78 -15.89 -17.53
N HIS A 316 0.10 -16.20 -16.42
CA HIS A 316 -0.04 -17.57 -15.93
C HIS A 316 -0.79 -18.47 -16.91
N SER A 317 -1.89 -18.00 -17.51
CA SER A 317 -2.64 -18.77 -18.51
C SER A 317 -1.85 -19.04 -19.78
N ARG A 318 -0.81 -18.25 -20.06
CA ARG A 318 0.15 -18.44 -21.16
C ARG A 318 1.38 -19.27 -20.76
N GLY A 319 1.46 -19.74 -19.51
CA GLY A 319 2.60 -20.49 -18.99
C GLY A 319 3.89 -19.67 -18.89
N GLN A 320 3.77 -18.35 -18.73
CA GLN A 320 4.91 -17.45 -18.56
C GLN A 320 5.22 -17.29 -17.06
N SER A 321 6.46 -17.53 -16.68
CA SER A 321 6.90 -17.41 -15.29
C SER A 321 7.45 -16.03 -14.96
N LEU A 322 7.10 -15.55 -13.77
CA LEU A 322 7.57 -14.29 -13.23
C LEU A 322 8.81 -14.50 -12.36
N GLN A 323 9.89 -13.82 -12.72
CA GLN A 323 11.10 -13.79 -11.91
C GLN A 323 11.36 -12.39 -11.38
N LEU A 324 11.79 -12.32 -10.13
CA LEU A 324 12.31 -11.10 -9.54
C LEU A 324 13.73 -11.36 -9.06
N LEU A 325 14.71 -10.64 -9.61
CA LEU A 325 16.13 -10.79 -9.27
C LEU A 325 16.58 -12.26 -9.35
N SER A 326 16.23 -12.94 -10.43
CA SER A 326 16.50 -14.37 -10.70
C SER A 326 15.75 -15.40 -9.82
N GLN A 327 14.88 -14.97 -8.90
CA GLN A 327 14.03 -15.87 -8.11
C GLN A 327 12.65 -15.98 -8.77
N ASN A 328 12.09 -17.19 -8.90
CA ASN A 328 10.68 -17.34 -9.25
C ASN A 328 9.81 -16.83 -8.08
N VAL A 329 8.92 -15.88 -8.37
CA VAL A 329 8.02 -15.25 -7.40
C VAL A 329 6.54 -15.48 -7.70
N GLU A 330 6.21 -16.46 -8.55
CA GLU A 330 4.83 -16.78 -8.93
C GLU A 330 4.00 -17.30 -7.77
N ALA A 331 4.61 -18.02 -6.83
CA ALA A 331 3.92 -18.58 -5.67
C ALA A 331 3.92 -17.64 -4.45
N TRP A 332 4.60 -16.49 -4.55
CA TRP A 332 4.71 -15.56 -3.43
C TRP A 332 3.41 -14.80 -3.20
N ASN A 333 3.17 -14.47 -1.93
CA ASN A 333 2.07 -13.65 -1.46
C ASN A 333 2.58 -12.47 -0.63
N HIS A 334 1.66 -11.80 0.05
CA HIS A 334 1.93 -10.63 0.88
C HIS A 334 3.04 -10.85 1.93
N HIS A 335 3.15 -12.03 2.55
CA HIS A 335 4.13 -12.35 3.59
C HIS A 335 5.56 -12.31 3.05
N GLU A 336 5.82 -12.94 1.90
CA GLU A 336 7.14 -12.93 1.28
C GLU A 336 7.55 -11.53 0.85
N PHE A 337 6.65 -10.78 0.20
CA PHE A 337 6.97 -9.47 -0.35
C PHE A 337 7.15 -8.39 0.73
N ILE A 338 6.32 -8.34 1.77
CA ILE A 338 6.54 -7.41 2.89
C ILE A 338 7.87 -7.71 3.57
N SER A 339 8.16 -8.99 3.81
CA SER A 339 9.41 -9.40 4.45
C SER A 339 10.63 -9.09 3.61
N ALA A 340 10.57 -9.33 2.30
CA ALA A 340 11.63 -8.98 1.35
C ALA A 340 11.88 -7.47 1.33
N PHE A 341 10.83 -6.67 1.29
CA PHE A 341 10.98 -5.22 1.36
C PHE A 341 11.59 -4.77 2.69
N LEU A 342 11.07 -5.23 3.84
CA LEU A 342 11.55 -4.80 5.16
C LEU A 342 13.02 -5.16 5.36
N ALA A 343 13.40 -6.40 5.02
CA ALA A 343 14.79 -6.83 5.00
C ALA A 343 15.65 -5.91 4.15
N CYS A 344 15.27 -5.68 2.90
CA CYS A 344 16.00 -4.78 2.00
C CYS A 344 16.08 -3.34 2.54
N ASN A 345 15.01 -2.83 3.15
CA ASN A 345 14.95 -1.48 3.69
C ASN A 345 15.96 -1.29 4.83
N TYR A 346 16.01 -2.22 5.79
CA TYR A 346 16.99 -2.16 6.88
C TYR A 346 18.42 -2.45 6.40
N GLU A 347 18.61 -3.40 5.48
CA GLU A 347 19.93 -3.70 4.90
C GLU A 347 20.49 -2.45 4.18
N SER A 348 19.65 -1.74 3.41
CA SER A 348 20.05 -0.51 2.70
C SER A 348 20.40 0.66 3.63
N ARG A 349 20.06 0.56 4.92
CA ARG A 349 20.40 1.52 5.97
C ARG A 349 21.65 1.11 6.78
N GLY A 350 22.20 -0.08 6.53
CA GLY A 350 23.31 -0.66 7.30
C GLY A 350 22.89 -1.35 8.60
N ASP A 351 21.61 -1.67 8.76
CA ASP A 351 21.05 -2.28 9.96
C ASP A 351 20.90 -3.81 9.83
N ASP A 352 22.01 -4.54 9.64
CA ASP A 352 22.02 -6.00 9.37
C ASP A 352 21.29 -6.84 10.44
N LEU A 353 21.26 -6.36 11.69
CA LEU A 353 20.52 -7.03 12.76
C LEU A 353 19.01 -6.92 12.50
N LEU A 354 18.50 -5.71 12.24
CA LEU A 354 17.08 -5.48 11.97
C LEU A 354 16.64 -6.14 10.66
N ALA A 355 17.49 -6.10 9.63
CA ALA A 355 17.23 -6.77 8.36
C ALA A 355 16.99 -8.28 8.50
N ARG A 356 17.64 -8.92 9.49
CA ARG A 356 17.42 -10.32 9.86
C ARG A 356 16.19 -10.51 10.74
N THR A 357 16.12 -9.77 11.84
CA THR A 357 15.23 -10.11 12.94
C THR A 357 13.82 -9.56 12.77
N VAL A 358 13.66 -8.41 12.10
CA VAL A 358 12.34 -7.77 11.96
C VAL A 358 11.39 -8.61 11.11
N PRO A 359 11.76 -9.13 9.92
CA PRO A 359 10.88 -9.99 9.14
C PRO A 359 10.43 -11.25 9.89
N GLU A 360 11.35 -11.90 10.63
CA GLU A 360 11.05 -13.10 11.41
C GLU A 360 10.12 -12.81 12.58
N ALA A 361 10.41 -11.75 13.35
CA ALA A 361 9.58 -11.34 14.48
C ALA A 361 8.19 -10.89 14.03
N LEU A 362 8.10 -10.21 12.87
CA LEU A 362 6.84 -9.86 12.25
C LEU A 362 6.04 -11.11 11.92
N GLY A 363 6.64 -12.09 11.24
CA GLY A 363 5.97 -13.35 10.91
C GLY A 363 5.45 -14.06 12.17
N VAL A 364 6.29 -14.23 13.19
CA VAL A 364 5.82 -14.88 14.44
C VAL A 364 4.67 -14.10 15.08
N ALA A 365 4.77 -12.77 15.19
CA ALA A 365 3.73 -11.96 15.85
C ALA A 365 2.42 -11.94 15.06
N TYR A 366 2.50 -11.81 13.74
CA TYR A 366 1.35 -11.74 12.84
C TYR A 366 0.65 -13.09 12.76
N GLU A 367 1.40 -14.15 12.47
CA GLU A 367 0.83 -15.50 12.33
C GLU A 367 0.32 -16.06 13.67
N SER A 368 0.89 -15.69 14.81
CA SER A 368 0.39 -16.14 16.12
C SER A 368 -1.04 -15.67 16.38
N ARG A 369 -1.38 -14.50 15.83
CA ARG A 369 -2.72 -13.95 15.93
C ARG A 369 -3.67 -14.60 14.95
N ASP A 370 -3.23 -14.79 13.71
CA ASP A 370 -4.01 -15.51 12.71
C ASP A 370 -4.35 -16.94 13.21
N PHE A 371 -3.36 -17.62 13.77
CA PHE A 371 -3.54 -18.88 14.50
C PHE A 371 -4.62 -18.78 15.59
N ALA A 372 -4.58 -17.75 16.43
CA ALA A 372 -5.58 -17.55 17.47
C ALA A 372 -6.99 -17.24 16.89
N SER A 373 -7.07 -16.57 15.73
CA SER A 373 -8.33 -16.35 15.00
C SER A 373 -8.87 -17.66 14.45
N HIS A 374 -8.05 -18.45 13.77
CA HIS A 374 -8.40 -19.77 13.25
C HIS A 374 -8.91 -20.73 14.34
N LEU A 375 -8.31 -20.68 15.54
CA LEU A 375 -8.82 -21.44 16.68
C LEU A 375 -10.20 -20.97 17.13
N ARG A 376 -10.47 -19.66 17.16
CA ARG A 376 -11.79 -19.10 17.49
C ARG A 376 -12.84 -19.44 16.44
N GLU A 377 -12.42 -19.52 15.18
CA GLU A 377 -13.25 -19.87 14.03
C GLU A 377 -13.42 -21.39 13.86
N GLN A 378 -12.93 -22.19 14.81
CA GLN A 378 -13.09 -23.65 14.84
C GLN A 378 -12.43 -24.38 13.65
N VAL A 379 -11.41 -23.79 13.01
CA VAL A 379 -10.61 -24.42 11.93
C VAL A 379 -9.86 -25.67 12.42
N GLY A 380 -9.61 -25.74 13.73
CA GLY A 380 -8.99 -26.87 14.41
C GLY A 380 -7.48 -26.70 14.61
N PHE A 381 -6.96 -27.25 15.71
CA PHE A 381 -5.59 -27.00 16.17
C PHE A 381 -4.50 -27.41 15.17
N ARG A 382 -4.66 -28.59 14.54
CA ARG A 382 -3.68 -29.11 13.57
C ARG A 382 -3.56 -28.20 12.35
N ARG A 383 -4.70 -27.87 11.72
CA ARG A 383 -4.73 -26.99 10.52
C ARG A 383 -4.21 -25.58 10.85
N SER A 384 -4.60 -25.05 12.01
CA SER A 384 -4.10 -23.75 12.47
C SER A 384 -2.58 -23.77 12.63
N THR A 385 -2.02 -24.84 13.23
CA THR A 385 -0.57 -25.01 13.41
C THR A 385 0.15 -25.13 12.07
N GLU A 386 -0.38 -25.91 11.13
CA GLU A 386 0.18 -26.07 9.78
C GLU A 386 0.18 -24.74 9.02
N SER A 387 -0.88 -23.93 9.13
CA SER A 387 -0.94 -22.57 8.56
C SER A 387 0.13 -21.67 9.18
N PHE A 388 0.16 -21.58 10.51
CA PHE A 388 1.13 -20.77 11.25
C PHE A 388 2.58 -21.07 10.83
N ILE A 389 2.98 -22.34 10.80
CA ILE A 389 4.34 -22.74 10.43
C ILE A 389 4.63 -22.37 8.97
N THR A 390 3.65 -22.57 8.09
CA THR A 390 3.80 -22.25 6.66
C THR A 390 4.02 -20.75 6.46
N ASP A 391 3.20 -19.92 7.09
CA ASP A 391 3.26 -18.47 6.92
C ASP A 391 4.48 -17.84 7.61
N VAL A 392 4.90 -18.34 8.78
CA VAL A 392 6.19 -17.95 9.39
C VAL A 392 7.36 -18.25 8.45
N ARG A 393 7.35 -19.40 7.76
CA ARG A 393 8.39 -19.74 6.77
C ARG A 393 8.35 -18.83 5.54
N ARG A 394 7.18 -18.33 5.14
CA ARG A 394 7.07 -17.32 4.07
C ARG A 394 7.77 -16.03 4.46
N HIS A 395 7.56 -15.56 5.69
CA HIS A 395 8.27 -14.40 6.24
C HIS A 395 9.80 -14.59 6.25
N GLN A 396 10.28 -15.77 6.68
CA GLN A 396 11.71 -16.11 6.62
C GLN A 396 12.26 -16.13 5.20
N THR A 397 11.53 -16.73 4.27
CA THR A 397 11.91 -16.84 2.85
C THR A 397 12.03 -15.45 2.22
N GLY A 398 11.01 -14.61 2.40
CA GLY A 398 11.01 -13.23 1.93
C GLY A 398 12.14 -12.41 2.56
N GLY A 399 12.32 -12.49 3.88
CA GLY A 399 13.38 -11.79 4.61
C GLY A 399 14.77 -12.16 4.11
N HIS A 400 15.07 -13.45 3.94
CA HIS A 400 16.35 -13.91 3.39
C HIS A 400 16.58 -13.36 1.98
N PHE A 401 15.57 -13.46 1.10
CA PHE A 401 15.68 -12.91 -0.25
C PHE A 401 15.93 -11.41 -0.23
N GLY A 402 15.18 -10.63 0.56
CA GLY A 402 15.34 -9.18 0.65
C GLY A 402 16.74 -8.75 1.07
N ARG A 403 17.33 -9.48 2.02
CA ARG A 403 18.73 -9.28 2.43
C ARG A 403 19.69 -9.58 1.30
N THR A 404 19.59 -10.73 0.65
CA THR A 404 20.48 -11.07 -0.48
C THR A 404 20.29 -10.12 -1.66
N ALA A 405 19.06 -9.67 -1.89
CA ALA A 405 18.72 -8.72 -2.92
C ALA A 405 19.34 -7.35 -2.65
N CYS A 406 19.43 -6.87 -1.41
CA CYS A 406 19.90 -5.50 -1.13
C CYS A 406 21.24 -5.42 -0.40
N GLY A 407 21.76 -6.55 0.06
CA GLY A 407 23.09 -6.71 0.60
C GLY A 407 24.11 -6.59 -0.52
N THR A 408 25.07 -5.69 -0.30
CA THR A 408 26.28 -5.53 -1.13
C THR A 408 27.37 -6.46 -0.66
#